data_AF-A0A954S4T7-F1
#
_entry.id   AF-A0A954S4T7-F1
#
_cell.length_a   1.000
_cell.length_b   1.000
_cell.length_c   1.000
_cell.angle_alpha   90.00
_cell.angle_beta   90.00
_cell.angle_gamma   90.00
#
_symmetry.space_group_name_H-M   'P 1'
#
loop_
_entity.id
_entity.type
_entity.pdbx_description
1 polymer ?
#
loop_
_entity_poly.entity_id
_entity_poly.type
_entity_poly.pdbx_seq_one_letter_code
_entity_poly.pdbx_strand_id
1 'polypeptide(L)'
;MSDRPIVLGRSVRADVQIVHPLISRLHCEWKLVGGEVVLKDLESTNQTFLNGEAVQESVLQPGDRILLGDVIYVIEFPEHESDSLAHSSQQFASDFRSEDSQFNSEMPTTRLSASHFSSGMNE
;
A
#
# COMPACT_ATOMS: atom_id res chain seq x y z
N MET A 1 2.22 17.61 -1.22
CA MET A 1 2.68 18.20 0.05
C MET A 1 3.99 17.53 0.40
N SER A 2 4.99 18.27 0.87
CA SER A 2 6.28 17.67 1.19
C SER A 2 6.14 16.77 2.42
N ASP A 3 6.17 15.46 2.21
CA ASP A 3 6.27 14.48 3.30
C ASP A 3 7.65 14.59 3.94
N ARG A 4 7.76 15.53 4.88
CA ARG A 4 8.96 15.66 5.70
C ARG A 4 9.00 14.48 6.66
N PRO A 5 10.16 13.81 6.82
CA PRO A 5 10.29 12.79 7.85
C PRO A 5 10.09 13.42 9.23
N ILE A 6 9.40 12.70 10.10
CA ILE A 6 9.19 13.07 11.50
C ILE A 6 10.22 12.30 12.32
N VAL A 7 11.09 13.02 13.02
CA VAL A 7 12.16 12.41 13.82
C VAL A 7 11.74 12.28 15.28
N LEU A 8 11.94 11.10 15.86
CA LEU A 8 11.72 10.79 17.26
C LEU A 8 13.05 10.64 17.98
N GLY A 9 13.15 11.18 19.19
CA GLY A 9 14.36 11.02 19.99
C GLY A 9 14.38 11.86 21.25
N ARG A 10 15.44 11.72 22.05
CA ARG A 10 15.60 12.43 23.33
C ARG A 10 15.95 13.90 23.18
N SER A 11 16.56 14.27 22.05
CA SER A 11 17.02 15.64 21.81
C SER A 11 15.86 16.58 21.55
N VAL A 12 16.02 17.85 21.92
CA VAL A 12 15.12 18.95 21.52
C VAL A 12 15.12 19.21 20.01
N ARG A 13 16.02 18.57 19.27
CA ARG A 13 16.08 18.62 17.80
C ARG A 13 15.17 17.61 17.11
N ALA A 14 14.63 16.64 17.85
CA ALA A 14 13.63 15.71 17.32
C ALA A 14 12.28 16.43 17.20
N ASP A 15 11.48 16.07 16.20
CA ASP A 15 10.11 16.54 16.09
C ASP A 15 9.25 16.07 17.27
N VAL A 16 9.49 14.83 17.70
CA VAL A 16 8.86 14.24 18.88
C VAL A 16 9.93 13.98 19.92
N GLN A 17 9.95 14.82 20.96
CA GLN A 17 10.89 14.68 22.05
C GLN A 17 10.43 13.63 23.06
N ILE A 18 11.26 12.59 23.24
CA ILE A 18 11.04 11.54 24.22
C ILE A 18 12.17 11.55 25.25
N VAL A 19 11.89 12.11 26.44
CA VAL A 19 12.88 12.26 27.51
C VAL A 19 13.10 10.92 28.22
N HIS A 20 13.92 10.04 27.62
CA HIS A 20 14.27 8.74 28.19
C HIS A 20 15.77 8.43 28.05
N PRO A 21 16.49 8.00 29.11
CA PRO A 21 17.93 7.76 29.04
C PRO A 21 18.35 6.68 28.04
N LEU A 22 17.48 5.69 27.78
CA LEU A 22 17.72 4.61 26.82
C LEU A 22 17.34 4.99 25.38
N ILE A 23 16.89 6.23 25.13
CA ILE A 23 16.55 6.70 23.79
C ILE A 23 17.66 7.62 23.28
N SER A 24 18.17 7.30 22.08
CA SER A 24 19.13 8.12 21.35
C SER A 24 18.63 9.55 21.13
N ARG A 25 19.56 10.49 20.92
CA ARG A 25 19.23 11.90 20.65
C ARG A 25 18.31 12.06 19.44
N LEU A 26 18.65 11.35 18.36
CA LEU A 26 17.82 11.09 17.19
C LEU A 26 17.78 9.56 17.12
N HIS A 27 16.61 8.95 17.32
CA HIS A 27 16.49 7.51 17.51
C HIS A 27 15.96 6.85 16.25
N CYS A 28 14.79 7.30 15.79
CA CYS A 28 14.17 6.82 14.58
C CYS A 28 13.45 7.96 13.88
N GLU A 29 13.18 7.80 12.60
CA GLU A 29 12.39 8.72 11.80
C GLU A 29 11.30 7.95 11.07
N TRP A 30 10.11 8.54 10.96
CA TRP A 30 9.03 7.97 10.16
C TRP A 30 8.74 8.88 8.98
N LYS A 31 8.54 8.27 7.81
CA LYS A 31 8.23 8.95 6.55
C LYS A 31 6.93 8.37 5.99
N LEU A 32 6.08 9.22 5.45
CA LEU A 32 4.92 8.77 4.68
C LEU A 32 5.39 8.57 3.23
N VAL A 33 5.18 7.37 2.70
CA VAL A 33 5.59 6.99 1.34
C VAL A 33 4.45 6.20 0.72
N GLY A 34 3.86 6.74 -0.35
CA GLY A 34 2.79 6.03 -1.08
C GLY A 34 1.53 5.76 -0.24
N GLY A 35 1.29 6.55 0.81
CA GLY A 35 0.17 6.34 1.74
C GLY A 35 0.49 5.41 2.92
N GLU A 36 1.70 4.83 2.95
CA GLU A 36 2.16 3.98 4.04
C GLU A 36 3.16 4.72 4.93
N VAL A 37 3.11 4.46 6.25
CA VAL A 37 4.06 5.03 7.20
C VAL A 37 5.24 4.07 7.31
N VAL A 38 6.42 4.51 6.90
CA VAL A 38 7.65 3.73 7.01
C VAL A 38 8.47 4.24 8.17
N LEU A 39 8.77 3.37 9.12
CA LEU A 39 9.72 3.59 10.20
C LEU A 39 11.13 3.27 9.75
N LYS A 40 12.08 4.12 10.12
CA LYS A 40 13.51 3.90 9.93
C LYS A 40 14.29 4.22 11.20
N ASP A 41 15.13 3.29 11.63
CA ASP A 41 16.07 3.49 12.74
C ASP A 41 17.26 4.35 12.28
N LEU A 42 17.67 5.32 13.10
CA LEU A 42 18.79 6.23 12.84
C LEU A 42 20.04 5.78 13.60
N GLU A 43 20.38 4.50 13.48
CA GLU A 43 21.51 3.86 14.18
C GLU A 43 21.43 4.08 15.70
N SER A 44 20.25 3.80 16.26
CA SER A 44 19.99 4.00 17.68
C SER A 44 20.85 3.05 18.54
N THR A 45 21.24 3.50 19.73
CA THR A 45 22.13 2.71 20.61
C THR A 45 21.47 1.42 21.09
N ASN A 46 20.16 1.46 21.33
CA ASN A 46 19.41 0.33 21.89
C ASN A 46 18.55 -0.39 20.85
N GLN A 47 18.70 -0.05 19.57
CA GLN A 47 17.89 -0.53 18.45
C GLN A 47 16.39 -0.22 18.60
N THR A 48 15.69 -0.23 17.46
CA THR A 48 14.23 -0.15 17.42
C THR A 48 13.67 -1.54 17.23
N PHE A 49 12.72 -1.96 18.08
CA PHE A 49 12.02 -3.22 17.90
C PHE A 49 10.56 -2.98 17.50
N LEU A 50 10.07 -3.70 16.51
CA LEU A 50 8.68 -3.73 16.09
C LEU A 50 8.09 -5.11 16.42
N ASN A 51 7.05 -5.14 17.27
CA ASN A 51 6.39 -6.38 17.71
C ASN A 51 7.34 -7.46 18.27
N GLY A 52 8.50 -7.05 18.79
CA GLY A 52 9.53 -7.94 19.36
C GLY A 52 10.69 -8.28 18.41
N GLU A 53 10.65 -7.83 17.16
CA GLU A 53 11.73 -8.03 16.19
C GLU A 53 12.54 -6.73 15.98
N ALA A 54 13.86 -6.82 15.96
CA ALA A 54 14.73 -5.67 15.71
C ALA A 54 14.63 -5.27 14.23
N VAL A 55 14.30 -4.01 13.96
CA VAL A 55 14.09 -3.51 12.60
C VAL A 55 14.96 -2.28 12.33
N GLN A 56 15.54 -2.22 11.12
CA GLN A 56 16.19 -1.00 10.61
C GLN A 56 15.25 -0.15 9.79
N GLU A 57 14.41 -0.79 8.97
CA GLU A 57 13.35 -0.14 8.20
C GLU A 57 12.14 -1.08 8.15
N SER A 58 10.94 -0.58 8.46
CA SER A 58 9.71 -1.37 8.43
C SER A 58 8.50 -0.48 8.16
N VAL A 59 7.48 -1.03 7.51
CA VAL A 59 6.18 -0.37 7.38
C VAL A 59 5.43 -0.54 8.71
N LEU A 60 4.85 0.55 9.21
CA LEU A 60 4.03 0.55 10.42
C LEU A 60 2.56 0.34 10.05
N GLN A 61 1.91 -0.51 10.83
CA GLN A 61 0.48 -0.76 10.77
C GLN A 61 -0.21 -0.21 12.03
N PRO A 62 -1.51 0.14 11.94
CA PRO A 62 -2.25 0.55 13.11
C PRO A 62 -2.35 -0.61 14.11
N GLY A 63 -2.07 -0.33 15.39
CA GLY A 63 -1.99 -1.32 16.46
C GLY A 63 -0.58 -1.90 16.69
N ASP A 64 0.40 -1.57 15.85
CA ASP A 64 1.77 -2.04 16.03
C ASP A 64 2.41 -1.51 17.32
N ARG A 65 3.30 -2.32 17.89
CA ARG A 65 4.04 -1.99 19.11
C ARG A 65 5.50 -1.76 18.80
N ILE A 66 5.97 -0.56 19.05
CA ILE A 66 7.37 -0.19 18.90
C ILE A 66 8.01 -0.11 20.28
N LEU A 67 9.09 -0.84 20.50
CA LEU A 67 9.91 -0.73 21.69
C LEU A 67 11.15 0.12 21.37
N LEU A 68 11.29 1.22 22.10
CA LEU A 68 12.43 2.14 22.02
C LEU A 68 13.15 2.14 23.38
N GLY A 69 14.31 1.47 23.44
CA GLY A 69 14.96 1.20 24.73
C GLY A 69 14.14 0.20 25.55
N ASP A 70 13.51 0.68 26.62
CA ASP A 70 12.63 -0.08 27.53
C ASP A 70 11.17 0.44 27.53
N VAL A 71 10.85 1.39 26.63
CA VAL A 71 9.51 1.98 26.53
C VAL A 71 8.77 1.44 25.32
N ILE A 72 7.55 0.95 25.53
CA ILE A 72 6.66 0.47 24.48
C ILE A 72 5.71 1.58 24.07
N TYR A 73 5.68 1.87 22.78
CA TYR A 73 4.74 2.77 22.11
C TYR A 73 3.78 1.96 21.26
N VAL A 74 2.49 2.28 21.33
CA VAL A 74 1.46 1.71 20.46
C VAL A 74 1.14 2.74 19.38
N ILE A 75 1.12 2.27 18.14
CA ILE A 75 0.89 3.12 16.99
C ILE A 75 -0.59 3.13 16.66
N GLU A 76 -1.18 4.31 16.72
CA GLU A 76 -2.56 4.54 16.30
C GLU A 76 -2.57 5.70 15.32
N PHE A 77 -3.14 5.45 14.15
CA PHE A 77 -3.52 6.48 13.22
C PHE A 77 -4.91 6.15 12.69
N PRO A 78 -5.75 7.16 12.43
CA PRO A 78 -7.05 6.91 11.83
C PRO A 78 -6.83 6.18 10.50
N GLU A 79 -7.62 5.14 10.23
CA GLU A 79 -7.69 4.56 8.90
C GLU A 79 -8.05 5.69 7.94
N HIS A 80 -7.06 6.18 7.23
CA HIS A 80 -7.29 7.16 6.20
C HIS A 80 -7.87 6.35 5.05
N GLU A 81 -9.16 6.53 4.75
CA GLU A 81 -9.77 6.18 3.46
C GLU A 81 -9.00 6.91 2.36
N SER A 82 -7.79 6.46 2.06
CA SER A 82 -6.96 6.99 1.01
C SER A 82 -7.48 6.40 -0.29
N ASP A 83 -8.42 7.11 -0.89
CA ASP A 83 -8.80 7.07 -2.30
C ASP A 83 -8.82 5.67 -2.93
N SER A 84 -9.94 4.98 -2.77
CA SER A 84 -10.33 3.73 -3.45
C SER A 84 -10.45 3.84 -4.99
N LEU A 85 -9.76 4.77 -5.65
CA LEU A 85 -9.82 5.05 -7.09
C LEU A 85 -8.63 4.48 -7.91
N ALA A 86 -7.60 3.90 -7.28
CA ALA A 86 -6.39 3.50 -8.00
C ALA A 86 -6.28 2.00 -8.40
N HIS A 87 -7.22 1.13 -8.01
CA HIS A 87 -7.05 -0.33 -8.20
C HIS A 87 -8.12 -1.09 -8.99
N SER A 88 -9.08 -0.44 -9.67
CA SER A 88 -10.01 -1.15 -10.57
C SER A 88 -9.81 -0.85 -12.06
N SER A 89 -8.56 -0.88 -12.54
CA SER A 89 -8.27 -0.89 -13.99
C SER A 89 -8.37 -2.30 -14.60
N GLN A 90 -8.67 -3.34 -13.81
CA GLN A 90 -8.85 -4.71 -14.31
C GLN A 90 -10.31 -5.17 -14.39
N GLN A 91 -11.30 -4.32 -14.08
CA GLN A 91 -12.73 -4.69 -14.12
C GLN A 91 -13.45 -4.24 -15.40
N PHE A 92 -12.75 -3.94 -16.50
CA PHE A 92 -13.38 -3.59 -17.78
C PHE A 92 -13.75 -4.80 -18.65
N ALA A 93 -13.42 -6.03 -18.24
CA ALA A 93 -13.66 -7.24 -19.03
C ALA A 93 -14.72 -8.15 -18.39
N SER A 94 -15.98 -7.69 -18.26
CA SER A 94 -17.09 -8.60 -17.96
C SER A 94 -18.48 -8.14 -18.42
N ASP A 95 -18.77 -6.83 -18.40
CA ASP A 95 -20.17 -6.37 -18.43
C ASP A 95 -20.75 -6.00 -19.81
N PHE A 96 -20.14 -6.46 -20.92
CA PHE A 96 -20.73 -6.28 -22.25
C PHE A 96 -21.23 -7.60 -22.86
N ARG A 97 -22.10 -8.28 -22.11
CA ARG A 97 -23.07 -9.32 -22.52
C ARG A 97 -24.17 -9.31 -21.44
N SER A 98 -25.46 -9.16 -21.65
CA SER A 98 -26.33 -9.11 -22.83
C SER A 98 -27.71 -8.58 -22.36
N GLU A 99 -28.56 -8.19 -23.32
CA GLU A 99 -30.05 -8.09 -23.21
C GLU A 99 -30.58 -6.89 -22.40
N ASP A 100 -31.48 -6.00 -22.86
CA ASP A 100 -32.60 -6.12 -23.79
C ASP A 100 -33.00 -4.70 -24.24
N SER A 101 -33.08 -4.43 -25.54
CA SER A 101 -33.84 -3.27 -26.01
C SER A 101 -34.44 -3.59 -27.38
N GLN A 102 -35.74 -3.86 -27.35
CA GLN A 102 -36.61 -3.86 -28.52
C GLN A 102 -36.46 -2.52 -29.25
N PHE A 103 -35.73 -2.51 -30.37
CA PHE A 103 -36.01 -1.58 -31.44
C PHE A 103 -36.00 -2.32 -32.77
N ASN A 104 -37.17 -2.29 -33.41
CA ASN A 104 -37.51 -3.06 -34.59
C ASN A 104 -36.97 -2.37 -35.87
N SER A 105 -36.90 -3.17 -36.94
CA SER A 105 -36.82 -2.83 -38.37
C SER A 105 -35.55 -2.14 -38.90
N GLU A 106 -34.70 -2.91 -39.60
CA GLU A 106 -34.65 -2.96 -41.08
C GLU A 106 -33.65 -4.04 -41.56
N MET A 107 -34.16 -5.00 -42.35
CA MET A 107 -33.42 -6.06 -43.07
C MET A 107 -32.75 -5.50 -44.35
N PRO A 108 -32.15 -6.30 -45.25
CA PRO A 108 -30.96 -7.16 -45.13
C PRO A 108 -29.96 -6.91 -46.30
N THR A 109 -28.68 -7.27 -46.19
CA THR A 109 -27.83 -7.49 -47.39
C THR A 109 -26.84 -8.66 -47.20
N THR A 110 -27.32 -9.88 -47.49
CA THR A 110 -26.81 -10.77 -48.54
C THR A 110 -25.39 -10.41 -49.04
N ARG A 111 -24.33 -11.22 -48.91
CA ARG A 111 -23.98 -12.50 -49.60
C ARG A 111 -22.44 -12.64 -49.38
N LEU A 112 -21.78 -13.75 -49.08
CA LEU A 112 -21.51 -14.93 -49.91
C LEU A 112 -20.61 -15.90 -49.10
N SER A 113 -20.81 -17.19 -49.36
CA SER A 113 -20.09 -18.36 -48.88
C SER A 113 -18.61 -18.42 -49.25
N ALA A 114 -17.80 -19.10 -48.42
CA ALA A 114 -16.90 -20.16 -48.89
C ALA A 114 -16.42 -21.02 -47.71
N SER A 115 -17.06 -22.18 -47.55
CA SER A 115 -16.49 -23.39 -46.96
C SER A 115 -15.23 -23.81 -47.69
N HIS A 116 -14.15 -24.16 -46.98
CA HIS A 116 -13.13 -25.18 -47.31
C HIS A 116 -12.13 -25.22 -46.13
N PHE A 117 -11.40 -26.27 -45.79
CA PHE A 117 -11.50 -27.73 -45.84
C PHE A 117 -10.14 -28.19 -45.26
N SER A 118 -10.12 -29.27 -44.45
CA SER A 118 -8.95 -30.15 -44.22
C SER A 118 -7.75 -29.61 -43.41
N SER A 119 -6.97 -30.37 -42.62
CA SER A 119 -6.98 -31.75 -42.08
C SER A 119 -5.69 -31.89 -41.25
N GLY A 120 -5.68 -32.83 -40.29
CA GLY A 120 -4.50 -33.61 -39.84
C GLY A 120 -3.45 -32.87 -39.00
N MET A 121 -2.75 -33.44 -38.03
CA MET A 121 -2.51 -34.84 -37.64
C MET A 121 -2.13 -34.83 -36.15
N ASN A 122 -2.60 -35.82 -35.40
CA ASN A 122 -2.02 -36.20 -34.11
C ASN A 122 -0.76 -37.06 -34.33
N GLU A 123 0.21 -36.83 -33.44
CA GLU A 123 1.25 -37.74 -32.90
C GLU A 123 2.27 -38.39 -33.86
#